data_AF-A0A1M7UMZ8-F1
#
_entry.id   AF-A0A1M7UMZ8-F1
#
_cell.length_a   1.000
_cell.length_b   1.000
_cell.length_c   1.000
_cell.angle_alpha   90.00
_cell.angle_beta   90.00
_cell.angle_gamma   90.00
#
_symmetry.space_group_name_H-M   'P 1'
#
loop_
_entity.id
_entity.type
_entity.pdbx_description
1 polymer ?
#
loop_
_entity_poly.entity_id
_entity_poly.type
_entity_poly.pdbx_seq_one_letter_code
_entity_poly.pdbx_strand_id
1 'polypeptide(L)'
;MSDAVQDLIDSDPEWKRRYELIRTLGEESERGMAVLVGAELERALELVLCAYLAPGKARTALFSGGAPPLGSFSTKIDLCRVLHLIADYEHAALHVIRKIRNEFAHNPNVSFASPKIRSLVDAIELGSKSDRDHKSRFEIESAELIATLEVTAVDQAHGRVYEESYSTWYRRGVDQKTEPFGSKEEAARAYSTGKP
;
A
#
# COMPACT_ATOMS: atom_id res chain seq x y z
N MET A 1 -22.99 14.55 1.68
CA MET A 1 -22.94 13.35 0.82
C MET A 1 -24.34 12.80 0.67
N SER A 2 -24.65 12.12 -0.45
CA SER A 2 -25.93 11.42 -0.65
C SER A 2 -25.91 10.07 0.08
N ASP A 3 -27.07 9.60 0.55
CA ASP A 3 -27.25 8.28 1.18
C ASP A 3 -26.69 7.15 0.31
N ALA A 4 -26.83 7.23 -1.01
CA ALA A 4 -26.29 6.24 -1.96
C ALA A 4 -24.75 6.16 -1.96
N VAL A 5 -24.05 7.27 -1.68
CA VAL A 5 -22.58 7.28 -1.55
C VAL A 5 -22.16 6.65 -0.23
N GLN A 6 -22.92 6.89 0.83
CA GLN A 6 -22.66 6.33 2.15
C GLN A 6 -22.86 4.81 2.14
N ASP A 7 -23.95 4.32 1.52
CA ASP A 7 -24.22 2.89 1.35
C ASP A 7 -23.10 2.18 0.57
N LEU A 8 -22.55 2.83 -0.48
CA LEU A 8 -21.40 2.29 -1.22
C LEU A 8 -20.16 2.18 -0.35
N ILE A 9 -19.85 3.20 0.44
CA ILE A 9 -18.71 3.19 1.37
C ILE A 9 -18.87 2.07 2.41
N ASP A 10 -20.06 1.91 2.96
CA ASP A 10 -20.33 0.90 4.01
C ASP A 10 -20.42 -0.53 3.47
N SER A 11 -20.60 -0.71 2.15
CA SER A 11 -20.69 -2.03 1.52
C SER A 11 -19.37 -2.78 1.38
N ASP A 12 -18.23 -2.07 1.40
CA ASP A 12 -16.89 -2.64 1.27
C ASP A 12 -15.98 -2.13 2.42
N PRO A 13 -15.51 -3.00 3.32
CA PRO A 13 -14.64 -2.62 4.44
C PRO A 13 -13.37 -1.85 4.02
N GLU A 14 -12.79 -2.15 2.86
CA GLU A 14 -11.61 -1.46 2.36
C GLU A 14 -11.95 -0.05 1.86
N TRP A 15 -13.12 0.13 1.23
CA TRP A 15 -13.60 1.45 0.82
C TRP A 15 -13.90 2.32 2.03
N LYS A 16 -14.56 1.74 3.05
CA LYS A 16 -14.80 2.40 4.33
C LYS A 16 -13.51 2.87 4.98
N ARG A 17 -12.52 1.98 5.08
CA ARG A 17 -11.21 2.28 5.65
C ARG A 17 -10.51 3.41 4.89
N ARG A 18 -10.50 3.36 3.56
CA ARG A 18 -9.86 4.38 2.72
C ARG A 18 -10.56 5.72 2.83
N TYR A 19 -11.89 5.73 2.86
CA TYR A 19 -12.69 6.94 3.08
C TYR A 19 -12.38 7.56 4.45
N GLU A 20 -12.36 6.75 5.51
CA GLU A 20 -12.02 7.21 6.85
C GLU A 20 -10.60 7.78 6.92
N LEU A 21 -9.63 7.14 6.25
CA LEU A 21 -8.26 7.64 6.15
C LEU A 21 -8.21 9.02 5.49
N ILE A 22 -8.79 9.19 4.29
CA ILE A 22 -8.77 10.47 3.56
C ILE A 22 -9.44 11.57 4.40
N ARG A 23 -10.58 11.27 5.02
CA ARG A 23 -11.28 12.19 5.90
C ARG A 23 -10.41 12.60 7.09
N THR A 24 -9.77 11.64 7.76
CA THR A 24 -8.90 11.91 8.90
C THR A 24 -7.67 12.72 8.49
N LEU A 25 -7.06 12.47 7.33
CA LEU A 25 -5.91 13.25 6.85
C LEU A 25 -6.23 14.75 6.75
N GLY A 26 -7.42 15.11 6.24
CA GLY A 26 -7.84 16.50 6.14
C GLY A 26 -8.09 17.19 7.50
N GLU A 27 -8.47 16.43 8.52
CA GLU A 27 -8.76 16.93 9.88
C GLU A 27 -7.52 16.98 10.78
N GLU A 28 -6.47 16.22 10.44
CA GLU A 28 -5.26 16.13 11.25
C GLU A 28 -4.41 17.41 11.23
N SER A 29 -3.65 17.57 12.32
CA SER A 29 -2.54 18.52 12.33
C SER A 29 -1.51 18.17 11.25
N GLU A 30 -0.70 19.12 10.79
CA GLU A 30 0.34 18.81 9.78
C GLU A 30 1.28 17.68 10.22
N ARG A 31 1.62 17.66 11.52
CA ARG A 31 2.39 16.57 12.13
C ARG A 31 1.62 15.26 12.14
N GLY A 32 0.33 15.31 12.53
CA GLY A 32 -0.56 14.14 12.54
C GLY A 32 -0.67 13.51 11.15
N MET A 33 -0.90 14.33 10.13
CA MET A 33 -0.94 13.94 8.72
C MET A 33 0.36 13.25 8.29
N ALA A 34 1.53 13.86 8.52
CA ALA A 34 2.81 13.28 8.11
C ALA A 34 3.12 11.94 8.81
N VAL A 35 2.78 11.81 10.10
CA VAL A 35 2.96 10.56 10.86
C VAL A 35 1.99 9.49 10.40
N LEU A 36 0.71 9.83 10.21
CA LEU A 36 -0.34 8.92 9.77
C LEU A 36 -0.06 8.40 8.36
N VAL A 37 0.25 9.28 7.41
CA VAL A 37 0.69 8.89 6.05
C VAL A 37 1.85 7.91 6.09
N GLY A 38 2.87 8.21 6.90
CA GLY A 38 4.05 7.35 7.02
C GLY A 38 3.70 5.95 7.54
N ALA A 39 2.78 5.85 8.50
CA ALA A 39 2.31 4.56 9.03
C ALA A 39 1.47 3.80 7.99
N GLU A 40 0.61 4.49 7.25
CA GLU A 40 -0.25 3.87 6.25
C GLU A 40 0.51 3.35 5.02
N LEU A 41 1.49 4.10 4.53
CA LEU A 41 2.39 3.62 3.46
C LEU A 41 3.22 2.42 3.91
N GLU A 42 3.72 2.44 5.15
CA GLU A 42 4.47 1.32 5.73
C GLU A 42 3.61 0.05 5.85
N ARG A 43 2.33 0.21 6.20
CA ARG A 43 1.34 -0.88 6.22
C ARG A 43 0.99 -1.36 4.81
N ALA A 44 0.78 -0.46 3.85
CA ALA A 44 0.47 -0.83 2.47
C ALA A 44 1.60 -1.63 1.82
N LEU A 45 2.87 -1.27 2.05
CA LEU A 45 4.02 -2.07 1.61
C LEU A 45 4.04 -3.47 2.25
N GLU A 46 3.69 -3.56 3.54
CA GLU A 46 3.57 -4.87 4.20
C GLU A 46 2.48 -5.74 3.58
N LEU A 47 1.34 -5.15 3.20
CA LEU A 47 0.30 -5.86 2.47
C LEU A 47 0.79 -6.39 1.11
N VAL A 48 1.47 -5.54 0.33
CA VAL A 48 2.09 -5.93 -0.95
C VAL A 48 3.02 -7.13 -0.75
N LEU A 49 3.91 -7.06 0.24
CA LEU A 49 4.85 -8.16 0.54
C LEU A 49 4.14 -9.41 1.05
N CYS A 50 3.09 -9.28 1.87
CA CYS A 50 2.31 -10.43 2.36
C CYS A 50 1.54 -11.14 1.23
N ALA A 51 1.03 -10.35 0.27
CA ALA A 51 0.36 -10.82 -0.93
C ALA A 51 1.33 -11.48 -1.91
N TYR A 52 2.59 -11.05 -1.94
CA TYR A 52 3.64 -11.65 -2.79
C TYR A 52 4.31 -12.89 -2.16
N LEU A 53 4.69 -12.84 -0.88
CA LEU A 53 5.44 -13.90 -0.19
C LEU A 53 4.58 -15.07 0.28
N ALA A 54 5.02 -16.30 0.01
CA ALA A 54 4.29 -17.53 0.35
C ALA A 54 3.81 -17.56 1.81
N PRO A 55 2.56 -18.01 2.08
CA PRO A 55 2.01 -18.03 3.43
C PRO A 55 2.74 -19.05 4.32
N GLY A 56 2.86 -18.72 5.61
CA GLY A 56 3.40 -19.63 6.61
C GLY A 56 4.19 -18.93 7.71
N LYS A 57 4.69 -19.72 8.66
CA LYS A 57 5.44 -19.23 9.84
C LYS A 57 6.68 -18.41 9.44
N ALA A 58 7.37 -18.83 8.38
CA ALA A 58 8.55 -18.12 7.86
C ALA A 58 8.19 -16.70 7.43
N ARG A 59 7.09 -16.50 6.70
CA ARG A 59 6.59 -15.17 6.32
C ARG A 59 6.23 -14.35 7.56
N THR A 60 5.48 -14.92 8.51
CA THR A 60 5.09 -14.21 9.74
C THR A 60 6.30 -13.71 10.53
N ALA A 61 7.36 -14.52 10.61
CA ALA A 61 8.60 -14.16 11.29
C ALA A 61 9.38 -13.01 10.62
N LEU A 62 9.09 -12.69 9.34
CA LEU A 62 9.71 -11.53 8.68
C LEU A 62 9.18 -10.20 9.23
N PHE A 63 7.92 -10.15 9.67
CA PHE A 63 7.25 -8.92 10.11
C PHE A 63 7.06 -8.82 11.63
N SER A 64 7.17 -9.94 12.35
CA SER A 64 6.92 -10.02 13.80
C SER A 64 8.11 -10.52 14.61
N GLY A 65 8.17 -10.16 15.89
CA GLY A 65 9.28 -10.46 16.80
C GLY A 65 9.93 -9.19 17.35
N GLY A 66 10.95 -9.34 18.20
CA GLY A 66 11.63 -8.20 18.82
C GLY A 66 12.48 -7.35 17.85
N ALA A 67 13.00 -7.97 16.79
CA ALA A 67 13.76 -7.31 15.72
C ALA A 67 13.45 -7.98 14.37
N PRO A 68 12.24 -7.77 13.81
CA PRO A 68 11.84 -8.45 12.59
C PRO A 68 12.69 -8.00 11.40
N PRO A 69 13.11 -8.90 10.49
CA PRO A 69 13.89 -8.55 9.30
C PRO A 69 13.24 -7.45 8.44
N LEU A 70 11.91 -7.46 8.31
CA LEU A 70 11.12 -6.48 7.59
C LEU A 70 10.36 -5.54 8.54
N GLY A 71 10.92 -5.27 9.72
CA GLY A 71 10.30 -4.44 10.75
C GLY A 71 10.38 -2.93 10.52
N SER A 72 11.11 -2.46 9.50
CA SER A 72 11.29 -1.03 9.24
C SER A 72 10.68 -0.59 7.91
N PHE A 73 10.15 0.63 7.89
CA PHE A 73 9.64 1.27 6.69
C PHE A 73 10.65 1.24 5.54
N SER A 74 11.92 1.60 5.77
CA SER A 74 12.96 1.57 4.75
C SER A 74 13.18 0.18 4.16
N THR A 75 13.25 -0.86 5.00
CA THR A 75 13.49 -2.23 4.51
C THR A 75 12.34 -2.72 3.63
N LYS A 76 11.09 -2.38 3.97
CA LYS A 76 9.93 -2.71 3.15
C LYS A 76 9.95 -1.99 1.80
N ILE A 77 10.30 -0.70 1.78
CA ILE A 77 10.47 0.08 0.55
C ILE A 77 11.50 -0.58 -0.38
N ASP A 78 12.68 -0.88 0.15
CA ASP A 78 13.78 -1.45 -0.62
C ASP A 78 13.45 -2.86 -1.12
N LEU A 79 12.82 -3.69 -0.28
CA LEU A 79 12.43 -5.03 -0.68
C LEU A 79 11.37 -5.02 -1.78
N CYS A 80 10.33 -4.18 -1.68
CA CYS A 80 9.35 -4.02 -2.75
C CYS A 80 10.01 -3.63 -4.06
N ARG A 81 11.00 -2.73 -4.03
CA ARG A 81 11.71 -2.28 -5.23
C ARG A 81 12.53 -3.38 -5.87
N VAL A 82 13.33 -4.14 -5.11
CA VAL A 82 14.15 -5.22 -5.69
C VAL A 82 13.32 -6.39 -6.22
N LEU A 83 12.12 -6.59 -5.65
CA LEU A 83 11.14 -7.56 -6.14
C LEU A 83 10.32 -7.05 -7.34
N HIS A 84 10.56 -5.82 -7.81
CA HIS A 84 9.81 -5.18 -8.90
C HIS A 84 8.30 -5.07 -8.61
N LEU A 85 7.94 -4.91 -7.34
CA LEU A 85 6.56 -4.67 -6.90
C LEU A 85 6.19 -3.18 -6.94
N ILE A 86 7.20 -2.31 -7.00
CA ILE A 86 7.04 -0.86 -7.17
C ILE A 86 8.06 -0.36 -8.20
N ALA A 87 7.72 0.73 -8.88
CA ALA A 87 8.57 1.41 -9.84
C ALA A 87 9.66 2.26 -9.17
N ASP A 88 10.65 2.70 -9.96
CA ASP A 88 11.75 3.55 -9.48
C ASP A 88 11.26 4.89 -8.89
N TYR A 89 10.29 5.51 -9.54
CA TYR A 89 9.74 6.79 -9.08
C TYR A 89 8.95 6.63 -7.76
N GLU A 90 8.25 5.51 -7.58
CA GLU A 90 7.52 5.18 -6.34
C GLU A 90 8.50 4.92 -5.20
N HIS A 91 9.57 4.17 -5.45
CA HIS A 91 10.64 3.92 -4.49
C HIS A 91 11.27 5.24 -4.01
N ALA A 92 11.61 6.13 -4.94
CA ALA A 92 12.14 7.45 -4.62
C ALA A 92 11.16 8.29 -3.79
N ALA A 93 9.89 8.36 -4.20
CA ALA A 93 8.83 9.08 -3.50
C ALA A 93 8.61 8.55 -2.07
N LEU A 94 8.55 7.23 -1.88
CA LEU A 94 8.40 6.60 -0.57
C LEU A 94 9.53 6.98 0.38
N HIS A 95 10.77 7.02 -0.10
CA HIS A 95 11.91 7.46 0.72
C HIS A 95 11.87 8.94 1.05
N VAL A 96 11.37 9.80 0.15
CA VAL A 96 11.14 11.22 0.43
C VAL A 96 10.06 11.38 1.51
N ILE A 97 8.93 10.69 1.39
CA ILE A 97 7.84 10.71 2.38
C ILE A 97 8.33 10.18 3.74
N ARG A 98 9.13 9.11 3.76
CA ARG A 98 9.79 8.61 4.98
C ARG A 98 10.65 9.68 5.65
N LYS A 99 11.40 10.47 4.87
CA LYS A 99 12.18 11.60 5.42
C LYS A 99 11.26 12.66 6.00
N ILE A 100 10.19 13.04 5.30
CA ILE A 100 9.18 14.01 5.79
C ILE A 100 8.59 13.55 7.13
N ARG A 101 8.10 12.30 7.21
CA ARG A 101 7.59 11.68 8.45
C ARG A 101 8.60 11.81 9.59
N ASN A 102 9.86 11.48 9.34
CA ASN A 102 10.92 11.51 10.35
C ASN A 102 11.22 12.94 10.84
N GLU A 103 11.17 13.94 9.95
CA GLU A 103 11.30 15.35 10.36
C GLU A 103 10.16 15.77 11.28
N PHE A 104 8.91 15.47 10.94
CA PHE A 104 7.75 15.75 11.79
C PHE A 104 7.74 14.97 13.11
N ALA A 105 8.31 13.76 13.11
CA ALA A 105 8.40 12.93 14.31
C ALA A 105 9.43 13.47 15.31
N HIS A 106 10.59 13.95 14.83
CA HIS A 106 11.71 14.37 15.67
C HIS A 106 11.79 15.88 15.92
N ASN A 107 11.13 16.70 15.10
CA ASN A 107 11.13 18.15 15.25
C ASN A 107 9.69 18.67 15.45
N PRO A 108 9.32 19.15 16.64
CA PRO A 108 7.96 19.62 16.92
C PRO A 108 7.61 20.94 16.23
N ASN A 109 8.60 21.69 15.72
CA ASN A 109 8.41 23.04 15.17
C ASN A 109 8.40 23.08 13.63
N VAL A 110 8.43 21.93 12.94
CA VAL A 110 8.34 21.90 11.47
C VAL A 110 6.90 21.95 11.00
N SER A 111 6.74 22.49 9.80
CA SER A 111 5.48 22.64 9.09
C SER A 111 5.69 22.42 7.60
N PHE A 112 4.62 22.25 6.83
CA PHE A 112 4.70 22.19 5.37
C PHE A 112 5.16 23.51 4.72
N ALA A 113 5.13 24.62 5.46
CA ALA A 113 5.71 25.89 5.03
C ALA A 113 7.25 25.97 5.26
N SER A 114 7.81 25.05 6.05
CA SER A 114 9.25 25.06 6.38
C SER A 114 10.10 24.79 5.12
N PRO A 115 11.20 25.55 4.87
CA PRO A 115 12.00 25.40 3.65
C PRO A 115 12.45 23.96 3.35
N LYS A 116 12.84 23.22 4.39
CA LYS A 116 13.25 21.82 4.28
C LYS A 116 12.10 20.90 3.84
N ILE A 117 10.92 21.05 4.44
CA ILE A 117 9.75 20.22 4.10
C ILE A 117 9.27 20.54 2.69
N ARG A 118 9.23 21.83 2.32
CA ARG A 118 8.90 22.26 0.97
C ARG A 118 9.78 21.61 -0.09
N SER A 119 11.10 21.68 0.11
CA SER A 119 12.06 21.05 -0.80
C SER A 119 11.90 19.53 -0.88
N LEU A 120 11.45 18.87 0.19
CA LEU A 120 11.15 17.44 0.15
C LEU A 120 9.88 17.17 -0.66
N VAL A 121 8.79 17.92 -0.43
CA VAL A 121 7.55 17.76 -1.22
C VAL A 121 7.78 18.06 -2.70
N ASP A 122 8.64 19.02 -3.03
CA ASP A 122 9.01 19.32 -4.42
C ASP A 122 9.80 18.19 -5.10
N ALA A 123 10.43 17.31 -4.31
CA ALA A 123 11.17 16.15 -4.82
C ALA A 123 10.28 14.90 -5.00
N ILE A 124 8.99 14.98 -4.66
CA ILE A 124 8.03 13.90 -4.95
C ILE A 124 7.58 14.07 -6.40
N GLU A 125 8.02 13.16 -7.28
CA GLU A 125 7.74 13.19 -8.72
C GLU A 125 6.64 12.19 -9.12
N LEU A 126 5.49 12.26 -8.46
CA LEU A 126 4.35 11.36 -8.73
C LEU A 126 3.33 11.93 -9.74
N GLY A 127 3.31 13.25 -9.95
CA GLY A 127 2.32 13.91 -10.81
C GLY A 127 2.81 15.24 -11.40
N SER A 128 1.94 15.92 -12.16
CA SER A 128 2.26 17.23 -12.72
C SER A 128 2.36 18.28 -11.60
N LYS A 129 3.29 19.23 -11.74
CA LYS A 129 3.44 20.33 -10.78
C LYS A 129 2.12 21.10 -10.70
N SER A 130 1.45 21.02 -9.55
CA SER A 130 0.24 21.79 -9.28
C SER A 130 0.57 23.08 -8.55
N ASP A 131 -0.26 24.11 -8.72
CA ASP A 131 -0.16 25.39 -8.01
C ASP A 131 -0.70 25.33 -6.57
N ARG A 132 -0.95 24.12 -6.05
CA ARG A 132 -1.41 23.90 -4.67
C ARG A 132 -0.27 24.11 -3.69
N ASP A 133 -0.61 24.43 -2.45
CA ASP A 133 0.38 24.48 -1.37
C ASP A 133 0.95 23.09 -1.05
N HIS A 134 2.08 23.06 -0.33
CA HIS A 134 2.86 21.84 -0.13
C HIS A 134 2.15 20.84 0.80
N LYS A 135 1.25 21.30 1.69
CA LYS A 135 0.44 20.39 2.52
C LYS A 135 -0.54 19.65 1.64
N SER A 136 -1.33 20.36 0.83
CA SER A 136 -2.29 19.73 -0.08
C SER A 136 -1.63 18.85 -1.12
N ARG A 137 -0.45 19.23 -1.64
CA ARG A 137 0.33 18.36 -2.52
C ARG A 137 0.74 17.06 -1.84
N PHE A 138 1.33 17.16 -0.64
CA PHE A 138 1.73 15.99 0.13
C PHE A 138 0.56 15.06 0.42
N GLU A 139 -0.60 15.61 0.79
CA GLU A 139 -1.83 14.85 1.04
C GLU A 139 -2.27 14.06 -0.19
N ILE A 140 -2.39 14.72 -1.35
CA ILE A 140 -2.84 14.09 -2.59
C ILE A 140 -1.85 13.04 -3.09
N GLU A 141 -0.57 13.42 -3.22
CA GLU A 141 0.49 12.53 -3.73
C GLU A 141 0.65 11.28 -2.84
N SER A 142 0.51 11.45 -1.51
CA SER A 142 0.55 10.32 -0.58
C SER A 142 -0.68 9.43 -0.67
N ALA A 143 -1.88 10.01 -0.81
CA ALA A 143 -3.11 9.24 -0.97
C ALA A 143 -3.11 8.43 -2.27
N GLU A 144 -2.61 9.02 -3.37
CA GLU A 144 -2.41 8.32 -4.64
C GLU A 144 -1.46 7.13 -4.47
N LEU A 145 -0.33 7.32 -3.79
CA LEU A 145 0.64 6.26 -3.57
C LEU A 145 0.09 5.13 -2.68
N ILE A 146 -0.69 5.45 -1.64
CA ILE A 146 -1.39 4.46 -0.82
C ILE A 146 -2.35 3.65 -1.70
N ALA A 147 -3.16 4.31 -2.52
CA ALA A 147 -4.12 3.65 -3.40
C ALA A 147 -3.41 2.72 -4.39
N THR A 148 -2.30 3.17 -5.01
CA THR A 148 -1.51 2.37 -5.93
C THR A 148 -0.94 1.11 -5.26
N LEU A 149 -0.36 1.24 -4.06
CA LEU A 149 0.16 0.09 -3.31
C LEU A 149 -0.94 -0.90 -2.92
N GLU A 150 -2.12 -0.42 -2.54
CA GLU A 150 -3.26 -1.27 -2.22
C GLU A 150 -3.75 -2.04 -3.47
N VAL A 151 -3.78 -1.39 -4.64
CA VAL A 151 -4.06 -2.07 -5.92
C VAL A 151 -3.00 -3.12 -6.23
N THR A 152 -1.70 -2.79 -6.08
CA THR A 152 -0.61 -3.76 -6.26
C THR A 152 -0.79 -4.96 -5.34
N ALA A 153 -1.14 -4.76 -4.06
CA ALA A 153 -1.36 -5.86 -3.13
C ALA A 153 -2.51 -6.78 -3.57
N VAL A 154 -3.61 -6.21 -4.05
CA VAL A 154 -4.75 -6.96 -4.61
C VAL A 154 -4.33 -7.76 -5.84
N ASP A 155 -3.57 -7.16 -6.75
CA ASP A 155 -3.08 -7.84 -7.95
C ASP A 155 -2.16 -9.02 -7.62
N GLN A 156 -1.27 -8.87 -6.63
CA GLN A 156 -0.42 -9.98 -6.16
C GLN A 156 -1.25 -11.09 -5.51
N ALA A 157 -2.28 -10.74 -4.74
CA ALA A 157 -3.17 -11.71 -4.12
C ALA A 157 -3.94 -12.52 -5.19
N HIS A 158 -4.49 -11.86 -6.21
CA HIS A 158 -5.16 -12.52 -7.32
C HIS A 158 -4.22 -13.40 -8.14
N GLY A 159 -2.99 -12.92 -8.41
CA GLY A 159 -1.97 -13.70 -9.09
C GLY A 159 -1.61 -14.99 -8.35
N ARG A 160 -1.56 -14.96 -7.02
CA ARG A 160 -1.33 -16.17 -6.22
C ARG A 160 -2.44 -17.20 -6.35
N VAL A 161 -3.70 -16.80 -6.30
CA VAL A 161 -4.84 -17.71 -6.44
C VAL A 161 -4.75 -18.46 -7.77
N TYR A 162 -4.37 -17.74 -8.83
CA TYR A 162 -4.10 -18.34 -10.13
C TYR A 162 -2.96 -19.37 -10.04
N GLU A 163 -1.79 -19.02 -9.50
CA GLU A 163 -0.65 -19.94 -9.38
C GLU A 163 -0.92 -21.16 -8.49
N GLU A 164 -1.68 -20.99 -7.39
CA GLU A 164 -2.06 -22.06 -6.48
C GLU A 164 -2.97 -23.09 -7.17
N SER A 165 -3.88 -22.64 -8.04
CA SER A 165 -4.75 -23.52 -8.83
C SER A 165 -3.93 -24.47 -9.71
N TYR A 166 -2.91 -23.95 -10.41
CA TYR A 166 -1.99 -24.77 -11.21
C TYR A 166 -1.15 -25.70 -10.34
N SER A 167 -0.58 -25.19 -9.25
CA SER A 167 0.29 -26.00 -8.38
C SER A 167 -0.45 -27.18 -7.75
N THR A 168 -1.74 -27.00 -7.43
CA THR A 168 -2.62 -28.03 -6.88
C THR A 168 -2.96 -29.08 -7.93
N TRP A 169 -3.32 -28.63 -9.13
CA TRP A 169 -3.60 -29.51 -10.27
C TRP A 169 -2.39 -30.39 -10.63
N TYR A 170 -1.19 -29.80 -10.71
CA TYR A 170 0.04 -30.54 -10.97
C TYR A 170 0.36 -31.56 -9.85
N ARG A 171 0.25 -31.17 -8.57
CA ARG A 171 0.54 -32.06 -7.43
C ARG A 171 -0.43 -33.23 -7.29
N ARG A 172 -1.69 -33.07 -7.71
CA ARG A 172 -2.71 -34.13 -7.68
C ARG A 172 -2.62 -35.11 -8.85
N GLY A 173 -1.64 -34.95 -9.74
CA GLY A 173 -1.42 -35.85 -10.87
C GLY A 173 -2.37 -35.59 -12.04
N VAL A 174 -2.63 -34.32 -12.36
CA VAL A 174 -3.47 -33.89 -13.50
C VAL A 174 -4.90 -34.46 -13.37
N ASP A 175 -5.58 -34.04 -12.30
CA ASP A 175 -7.00 -34.35 -12.11
C ASP A 175 -7.84 -33.55 -13.12
N GLN A 176 -8.43 -34.24 -14.11
CA GLN A 176 -9.30 -33.65 -15.13
C GLN A 176 -10.58 -33.01 -14.55
N LYS A 177 -10.94 -33.28 -13.29
CA LYS A 177 -12.13 -32.70 -12.65
C LYS A 177 -11.88 -31.37 -11.96
N THR A 178 -10.61 -30.96 -11.79
CA THR A 178 -10.23 -29.70 -11.15
C THR A 178 -9.21 -28.96 -12.02
N GLU A 179 -9.62 -28.60 -13.24
CA GLU A 179 -8.79 -27.77 -14.12
C GLU A 179 -8.44 -26.44 -13.45
N PRO A 180 -7.20 -25.94 -13.64
CA PRO A 180 -6.80 -24.65 -13.09
C PRO A 180 -7.53 -23.50 -13.80
N PHE A 181 -7.51 -22.31 -13.19
CA PHE A 181 -8.13 -21.13 -13.80
C PHE A 181 -7.51 -20.82 -15.17
N GLY A 182 -8.34 -20.43 -16.14
CA GLY A 182 -7.90 -20.11 -17.50
C GLY A 182 -7.20 -18.76 -17.62
N SER A 183 -7.39 -17.88 -16.63
CA SER A 183 -6.79 -16.54 -16.59
C SER A 183 -6.66 -15.97 -15.16
N LYS A 184 -5.85 -14.92 -14.99
CA LYS A 184 -5.75 -14.20 -13.71
C LYS A 184 -7.05 -13.47 -13.36
N GLU A 185 -7.79 -13.01 -14.37
CA GLU A 185 -9.10 -12.36 -14.20
C GLU A 185 -10.16 -13.34 -13.68
N GLU A 186 -10.12 -14.60 -14.12
CA GLU A 186 -10.99 -15.65 -13.60
C GLU A 186 -10.67 -15.97 -12.13
N ALA A 187 -9.38 -16.09 -11.79
CA ALA A 187 -8.92 -16.27 -10.42
C ALA A 187 -9.31 -15.11 -9.50
N ALA A 188 -9.22 -13.86 -9.99
CA ALA A 188 -9.65 -12.67 -9.25
C ALA A 188 -11.16 -12.69 -8.93
N ARG A 189 -12.01 -13.15 -9.85
CA ARG A 189 -13.46 -13.32 -9.63
C ARG A 189 -13.78 -14.43 -8.65
N ALA A 190 -13.02 -15.52 -8.66
CA ALA A 190 -13.16 -16.60 -7.68
C ALA A 190 -12.79 -16.12 -6.26
N TYR A 191 -11.67 -15.38 -6.14
CA TYR A 191 -11.22 -14.79 -4.88
C TYR A 191 -12.27 -13.86 -4.27
N SER A 192 -12.85 -12.95 -5.05
CA SER A 192 -13.86 -11.99 -4.58
C SER A 192 -15.20 -12.62 -4.19
N THR A 193 -15.49 -13.84 -4.64
CA THR A 193 -16.73 -14.56 -4.33
C THR A 193 -16.57 -15.61 -3.22
N GLY A 194 -15.37 -15.75 -2.64
CA GLY A 194 -15.08 -16.70 -1.56
C GLY A 194 -15.18 -18.16 -1.99
N LYS A 195 -15.17 -18.46 -3.30
CA LYS A 195 -15.09 -19.82 -3.82
C LYS A 195 -13.63 -20.14 -4.14
N PRO A 196 -13.01 -21.10 -3.43
CA PRO A 196 -11.68 -21.58 -3.80
C PRO A 196 -11.69 -22.29 -5.15
#